data_AF-A0A813YCG9-F1
#
_entry.id   AF-A0A813YCG9-F1
#
_cell.length_a   1.000
_cell.length_b   1.000
_cell.length_c   1.000
_cell.angle_alpha   90.00
_cell.angle_beta   90.00
_cell.angle_gamma   90.00
#
_symmetry.space_group_name_H-M   'P 1'
#
loop_
_entity.id
_entity.type
_entity.pdbx_description
1 polymer ?
#
loop_
_entity_poly.entity_id
_entity_poly.type
_entity_poly.pdbx_seq_one_letter_code
_entity_poly.pdbx_strand_id
1 'polypeptide(L)'
;MISLSNNTNNKAIHQYHMESFKLNRIKFFLFLTLQVCTMPCFVYAFYRYVREKKLHKTINYHVIYLLLCTSFLFVTLGLSLSQIYMFTSYVYPSDDRFCSLWNWFHHSINIINLLLMAFLSIERNILIFHSHILRTKRAKILFHYCPILFCLLFPPLFYIGAIFLYPCTNHYDYTKLLCTSPCYFSNKYWANIDLYFNNYIPLFIIPIFCGKLYINVIFQRRRLQQQRRKWRRDRKMILQLWIVSTLYLCMWMPLQITAIVCLYWNSSFLLQAQIDYMYLFPYFIHIIYPFILLFLISAKNVHRTINRLG
;
A
#
# COMPACT_ATOMS: atom_id res chain seq x y z
N MET A 1 35.82 34.93 -20.63
CA MET A 1 35.64 33.50 -20.29
C MET A 1 34.35 33.17 -19.54
N ILE A 2 33.66 34.11 -18.88
CA ILE A 2 32.43 33.83 -18.10
C ILE A 2 31.18 33.57 -18.99
N SER A 3 31.15 34.05 -20.24
CA SER A 3 29.98 33.90 -21.13
C SER A 3 29.80 32.50 -21.74
N LEU A 4 30.86 31.69 -21.86
CA LEU A 4 30.78 30.33 -22.43
C LEU A 4 30.20 29.31 -21.44
N SER A 5 30.41 29.51 -20.13
CA SER A 5 29.89 28.62 -19.08
C SER A 5 28.36 28.70 -18.94
N ASN A 6 27.75 29.85 -19.22
CA ASN A 6 26.29 30.00 -19.12
C ASN A 6 25.53 29.22 -20.20
N ASN A 7 26.12 29.06 -21.40
CA ASN A 7 25.42 28.45 -22.52
C ASN A 7 25.39 26.91 -22.42
N THR A 8 26.41 26.28 -21.83
CA THR A 8 26.42 24.84 -21.58
C THR A 8 25.41 24.43 -20.50
N ASN A 9 25.28 25.22 -19.43
CA ASN A 9 24.34 24.93 -18.34
C ASN A 9 22.88 24.99 -18.81
N ASN A 10 22.52 25.99 -19.62
CA ASN A 10 21.16 26.12 -20.16
C ASN A 10 20.76 24.94 -21.04
N LYS A 11 21.69 24.42 -21.86
CA LYS A 11 21.44 23.23 -22.70
C LYS A 11 21.19 21.97 -21.88
N ALA A 12 21.99 21.76 -20.83
CA ALA A 12 21.82 20.59 -19.95
C ALA A 12 20.48 20.63 -19.20
N ILE A 13 20.08 21.80 -18.69
CA ILE A 13 18.79 21.98 -18.01
C ILE A 13 17.62 21.70 -18.96
N HIS A 14 17.66 22.25 -20.18
CA HIS A 14 16.62 22.02 -21.18
C HIS A 14 16.51 20.54 -21.58
N GLN A 15 17.65 19.84 -21.74
CA GLN A 15 17.65 18.42 -22.04
C GLN A 15 17.01 17.60 -20.91
N TYR A 16 17.37 17.87 -19.65
CA TYR A 16 16.80 17.19 -18.49
C TYR A 16 15.28 17.39 -18.38
N HIS A 17 14.78 18.62 -18.61
CA HIS A 17 13.34 18.88 -18.61
C HIS A 17 12.59 18.08 -19.71
N MET A 18 13.18 17.98 -20.91
CA MET A 18 12.58 17.22 -22.00
C MET A 18 12.54 15.71 -21.70
N GLU A 19 13.58 15.17 -21.08
CA GLU A 19 13.64 13.76 -20.66
C GLU A 19 12.61 13.45 -19.55
N SER A 20 12.52 14.31 -18.53
CA SER A 20 11.53 14.18 -17.45
C SER A 20 10.10 14.24 -17.99
N PHE A 21 9.81 15.14 -18.93
CA PHE A 21 8.48 15.23 -19.56
C PHE A 21 8.12 13.94 -20.31
N LYS A 22 9.01 13.39 -21.13
CA LYS A 22 8.78 12.12 -21.84
C LYS A 22 8.52 10.97 -20.86
N LEU A 23 9.32 10.89 -19.80
CA LEU A 23 9.19 9.87 -18.77
C LEU A 23 7.82 9.97 -18.05
N ASN A 24 7.38 11.18 -17.69
CA ASN A 24 6.08 11.40 -17.05
C ASN A 24 4.92 11.01 -17.97
N ARG A 25 5.02 11.25 -19.28
CA ARG A 25 4.02 10.78 -20.25
C ARG A 25 3.92 9.26 -20.33
N ILE A 26 5.05 8.56 -20.33
CA ILE A 26 5.08 7.09 -20.32
C ILE A 26 4.41 6.56 -19.03
N LYS A 27 4.78 7.12 -17.87
CA LYS A 27 4.18 6.77 -16.58
C LYS A 27 2.67 7.00 -16.59
N PHE A 28 2.21 8.13 -17.11
CA PHE A 28 0.79 8.46 -17.23
C PHE A 28 0.02 7.38 -18.01
N PHE A 29 0.45 7.04 -19.22
CA PHE A 29 -0.25 6.04 -20.04
C PHE A 29 -0.21 4.64 -19.42
N LEU A 30 0.92 4.27 -18.79
CA LEU A 30 1.06 3.00 -18.09
C LEU A 30 0.06 2.90 -16.93
N PHE A 31 0.03 3.89 -16.05
CA PHE A 31 -0.88 3.90 -14.90
C PHE A 31 -2.34 4.03 -15.31
N LEU A 32 -2.65 4.81 -16.35
CA LEU A 32 -4.01 4.95 -16.88
C LEU A 32 -4.52 3.61 -17.42
N THR A 33 -3.72 2.93 -18.23
CA THR A 33 -4.09 1.61 -18.79
C THR A 33 -4.33 0.60 -17.67
N LEU A 34 -3.41 0.54 -16.70
CA LEU A 34 -3.56 -0.34 -15.55
C LEU A 34 -4.79 0.00 -14.72
N GLN A 35 -5.07 1.28 -14.46
CA GLN A 35 -6.24 1.73 -13.70
C GLN A 35 -7.54 1.34 -14.41
N VAL A 36 -7.65 1.58 -15.71
CA VAL A 36 -8.83 1.20 -16.52
C VAL A 36 -9.07 -0.31 -16.45
N CYS A 37 -8.01 -1.12 -16.57
CA CYS A 37 -8.12 -2.57 -16.40
C CYS A 37 -8.52 -3.00 -14.99
N THR A 38 -8.13 -2.22 -13.97
CA THR A 38 -8.34 -2.56 -12.55
C THR A 38 -9.75 -2.20 -12.06
N MET A 39 -10.35 -1.12 -12.55
CA MET A 39 -11.66 -0.65 -12.08
C MET A 39 -12.78 -1.70 -12.18
N PRO A 40 -12.95 -2.44 -13.30
CA PRO A 40 -13.91 -3.53 -13.38
C PRO A 40 -13.68 -4.62 -12.31
N CYS A 41 -12.41 -4.88 -11.97
CA CYS A 41 -12.07 -5.85 -10.93
C CYS A 41 -12.51 -5.39 -9.53
N PHE A 42 -12.33 -4.11 -9.20
CA PHE A 42 -12.85 -3.55 -7.95
C PHE A 42 -14.38 -3.64 -7.89
N VAL A 43 -15.08 -3.18 -8.93
CA VAL A 43 -16.55 -3.21 -9.00
C VAL A 43 -17.07 -4.64 -8.83
N TYR A 44 -16.47 -5.60 -9.54
CA TYR A 44 -16.85 -7.01 -9.41
C TYR A 44 -16.56 -7.59 -8.02
N ALA A 45 -15.41 -7.25 -7.42
CA ALA A 45 -15.06 -7.68 -6.07
C ALA A 45 -16.05 -7.12 -5.03
N PHE A 46 -16.41 -5.84 -5.13
CA PHE A 46 -17.43 -5.21 -4.27
C PHE A 46 -18.81 -5.83 -4.47
N TYR A 47 -19.26 -5.96 -5.72
CA TYR A 47 -20.54 -6.59 -6.07
C TYR A 47 -20.65 -7.97 -5.44
N ARG A 48 -19.59 -8.78 -5.57
CA ARG A 48 -19.55 -10.12 -5.00
C ARG A 48 -19.61 -10.09 -3.47
N TYR A 49 -18.86 -9.18 -2.84
CA TYR A 49 -18.86 -9.05 -1.39
C TYR A 49 -20.27 -8.74 -0.85
N VAL A 50 -20.96 -7.77 -1.46
CA VAL A 50 -22.33 -7.38 -1.10
C VAL A 50 -23.34 -8.51 -1.35
N ARG A 51 -23.22 -9.23 -2.47
CA ARG A 51 -24.16 -10.30 -2.84
C ARG A 51 -24.03 -11.52 -1.92
N GLU A 52 -22.84 -11.88 -1.48
CA GLU A 52 -22.60 -13.06 -0.65
C GLU A 52 -22.73 -12.74 0.86
N LYS A 53 -23.96 -12.74 1.40
CA LYS A 53 -24.25 -12.51 2.84
C LYS A 53 -23.40 -13.33 3.82
N LYS A 54 -22.89 -14.50 3.41
CA LYS A 54 -22.02 -15.36 4.22
C LYS A 54 -20.63 -14.75 4.45
N LEU A 55 -20.15 -13.90 3.54
CA LEU A 55 -18.86 -13.22 3.66
C LEU A 55 -18.88 -12.20 4.80
N HIS A 56 -19.94 -11.41 4.92
CA HIS A 56 -20.11 -10.42 5.99
C HIS A 56 -20.12 -11.02 7.41
N LYS A 57 -20.57 -12.26 7.57
CA LYS A 57 -20.61 -12.91 8.89
C LYS A 57 -19.26 -13.49 9.31
N THR A 58 -18.32 -13.60 8.38
CA THR A 58 -17.04 -14.26 8.62
C THR A 58 -15.96 -13.20 8.83
N ILE A 59 -15.50 -13.09 10.08
CA ILE A 59 -14.49 -12.16 10.60
C ILE A 59 -13.30 -11.98 9.63
N ASN A 60 -12.82 -13.09 9.09
CA ASN A 60 -11.76 -13.20 8.08
C ASN A 60 -11.85 -12.25 6.87
N TYR A 61 -13.04 -11.79 6.50
CA TYR A 61 -13.23 -10.96 5.31
C TYR A 61 -13.35 -9.48 5.64
N HIS A 62 -13.43 -9.08 6.91
CA HIS A 62 -13.54 -7.67 7.30
C HIS A 62 -12.29 -6.89 6.91
N VAL A 63 -11.11 -7.39 7.30
CA VAL A 63 -9.82 -6.72 6.97
C VAL A 63 -9.55 -6.71 5.47
N ILE A 64 -9.86 -7.81 4.77
CA ILE A 64 -9.72 -7.89 3.29
C ILE A 64 -10.63 -6.86 2.61
N TYR A 65 -11.87 -6.72 3.09
CA TYR A 65 -12.80 -5.74 2.54
C TYR A 65 -12.33 -4.32 2.80
N LEU A 66 -11.82 -4.03 4.00
CA LEU A 66 -11.24 -2.72 4.31
C LEU A 66 -10.03 -2.40 3.41
N LEU A 67 -9.11 -3.36 3.23
CA LEU A 67 -7.99 -3.25 2.28
C LEU A 67 -8.46 -2.98 0.84
N LEU A 68 -9.56 -3.62 0.42
CA LEU A 68 -10.17 -3.40 -0.89
C LEU A 68 -10.74 -1.97 -0.99
N CYS A 69 -11.45 -1.49 0.04
CA CYS A 69 -11.98 -0.13 0.12
C CYS A 69 -10.87 0.92 0.09
N THR A 70 -9.84 0.79 0.92
CA THR A 70 -8.73 1.75 1.02
C THR A 70 -7.89 1.74 -0.25
N SER A 71 -7.68 0.59 -0.88
CA SER A 71 -7.01 0.51 -2.18
C SER A 71 -7.86 1.11 -3.31
N PHE A 72 -9.17 0.92 -3.29
CA PHE A 72 -10.06 1.56 -4.25
C PHE A 72 -10.04 3.08 -4.11
N LEU A 73 -10.11 3.62 -2.89
CA LEU A 73 -9.98 5.05 -2.62
C LEU A 73 -8.62 5.58 -3.07
N PHE A 74 -7.54 4.83 -2.84
CA PHE A 74 -6.22 5.22 -3.31
C PHE A 74 -6.14 5.28 -4.83
N VAL A 75 -6.67 4.28 -5.54
CA VAL A 75 -6.63 4.21 -7.01
C VAL A 75 -7.55 5.24 -7.65
N THR A 76 -8.70 5.55 -7.04
CA THR A 76 -9.67 6.53 -7.58
C THR A 76 -9.25 7.97 -7.33
N LEU A 77 -8.74 8.28 -6.14
CA LEU A 77 -8.40 9.64 -5.75
C LEU A 77 -6.89 9.87 -5.82
N GLY A 78 -6.12 9.08 -5.07
CA GLY A 78 -4.67 9.27 -4.95
C GLY A 78 -3.92 9.12 -6.28
N LEU A 79 -4.14 8.02 -7.00
CA LEU A 79 -3.51 7.77 -8.28
C LEU A 79 -3.97 8.76 -9.35
N SER A 80 -5.25 9.13 -9.37
CA SER A 80 -5.76 10.09 -10.36
C SER A 80 -5.18 11.49 -10.17
N LEU A 81 -4.97 11.95 -8.95
CA LEU A 81 -4.23 13.19 -8.69
C LEU A 81 -2.77 13.09 -9.17
N SER A 82 -2.10 11.97 -8.89
CA SER A 82 -0.73 11.73 -9.38
C SER A 82 -0.65 11.66 -10.91
N GLN A 83 -1.69 11.15 -11.59
CA GLN A 83 -1.77 11.13 -13.05
C GLN A 83 -1.95 12.53 -13.65
N ILE A 84 -2.73 13.42 -13.02
CA ILE A 84 -2.84 14.82 -13.47
C ILE A 84 -1.46 15.47 -13.44
N TYR A 85 -0.70 15.25 -12.36
CA TYR A 85 0.69 15.69 -12.28
C TYR A 85 1.56 15.03 -13.38
N MET A 86 1.47 13.72 -13.61
CA MET A 86 2.27 13.06 -14.67
C MET A 86 1.93 13.59 -16.08
N PHE A 87 0.68 13.99 -16.31
CA PHE A 87 0.25 14.54 -17.60
C PHE A 87 0.76 15.97 -17.80
N THR A 88 0.63 16.81 -16.77
CA THR A 88 0.95 18.25 -16.85
C THR A 88 2.40 18.58 -16.48
N SER A 89 3.08 17.66 -15.77
CA SER A 89 4.35 17.88 -15.05
C SER A 89 4.30 19.04 -14.04
N TYR A 90 3.10 19.35 -13.54
CA TYR A 90 2.87 20.42 -12.58
C TYR A 90 1.65 20.10 -11.69
N VAL A 91 1.64 20.60 -10.45
CA VAL A 91 0.52 20.40 -9.54
C VAL A 91 -0.54 21.47 -9.76
N TYR A 92 -1.76 21.03 -10.08
CA TYR A 92 -2.94 21.89 -10.25
C TYR A 92 -4.09 21.39 -9.37
N PRO A 93 -4.70 22.25 -8.51
CA PRO A 93 -4.36 23.66 -8.29
C PRO A 93 -3.05 23.84 -7.52
N SER A 94 -2.35 24.95 -7.79
CA SER A 94 -1.08 25.31 -7.13
C SER A 94 -1.37 26.07 -5.85
N ASP A 95 -1.95 25.35 -4.90
CA ASP A 95 -2.39 25.88 -3.62
C ASP A 95 -1.80 25.04 -2.49
N ASP A 96 -1.32 25.71 -1.45
CA ASP A 96 -0.66 25.05 -0.32
C ASP A 96 -1.61 24.13 0.43
N ARG A 97 -2.89 24.52 0.58
CA ARG A 97 -3.88 23.70 1.29
C ARG A 97 -4.18 22.44 0.49
N PHE A 98 -4.25 22.55 -0.83
CA PHE A 98 -4.38 21.39 -1.71
C PHE A 98 -3.20 20.44 -1.55
N CYS A 99 -1.96 20.94 -1.55
CA CYS A 99 -0.76 20.14 -1.35
C CYS A 99 -0.69 19.48 0.04
N SER A 100 -1.06 20.18 1.10
CA SER A 100 -1.16 19.60 2.45
C SER A 100 -2.21 18.49 2.52
N LEU A 101 -3.39 18.71 1.94
CA LEU A 101 -4.47 17.73 1.91
C LEU A 101 -4.08 16.49 1.09
N TRP A 102 -3.43 16.70 -0.06
CA TRP A 102 -2.97 15.61 -0.91
C TRP A 102 -1.90 14.76 -0.21
N ASN A 103 -0.90 15.40 0.41
CA ASN A 103 0.10 14.71 1.23
C ASN A 103 -0.55 13.93 2.37
N TRP A 104 -1.45 14.55 3.13
CA TRP A 104 -2.17 13.90 4.23
C TRP A 104 -2.93 12.66 3.75
N PHE A 105 -3.71 12.78 2.68
CA PHE A 105 -4.49 11.69 2.12
C PHE A 105 -3.59 10.55 1.64
N HIS A 106 -2.54 10.90 0.88
CA HIS A 106 -1.59 9.96 0.31
C HIS A 106 -0.87 9.15 1.39
N HIS A 107 -0.26 9.83 2.37
CA HIS A 107 0.46 9.19 3.46
C HIS A 107 -0.48 8.37 4.34
N SER A 108 -1.64 8.92 4.71
CA SER A 108 -2.61 8.22 5.56
C SER A 108 -3.08 6.91 4.95
N ILE A 109 -3.51 6.91 3.68
CA ILE A 109 -4.06 5.69 3.06
C ILE A 109 -2.97 4.64 2.81
N ASN A 110 -1.76 5.05 2.44
CA ASN A 110 -0.66 4.10 2.30
C ASN A 110 -0.36 3.38 3.61
N ILE A 111 -0.24 4.13 4.71
CA ILE A 111 0.03 3.54 6.02
C ILE A 111 -1.17 2.73 6.54
N ILE A 112 -2.41 3.17 6.31
CA ILE A 112 -3.60 2.36 6.63
C ILE A 112 -3.51 1.00 5.93
N ASN A 113 -3.20 0.96 4.63
CA ASN A 113 -3.09 -0.29 3.89
C ASN A 113 -1.95 -1.17 4.41
N LEU A 114 -0.79 -0.57 4.69
CA LEU A 114 0.37 -1.29 5.22
C LEU A 114 0.07 -1.89 6.61
N LEU A 115 -0.54 -1.12 7.51
CA LEU A 115 -0.96 -1.58 8.84
C LEU A 115 -2.06 -2.63 8.76
N LEU A 116 -3.07 -2.46 7.91
CA LEU A 116 -4.12 -3.47 7.70
C LEU A 116 -3.53 -4.77 7.13
N MET A 117 -2.53 -4.70 6.25
CA MET A 117 -1.85 -5.89 5.73
C MET A 117 -1.01 -6.58 6.81
N ALA A 118 -0.28 -5.82 7.64
CA ALA A 118 0.43 -6.36 8.79
C ALA A 118 -0.52 -7.03 9.79
N PHE A 119 -1.62 -6.36 10.13
CA PHE A 119 -2.65 -6.90 11.01
C PHE A 119 -3.34 -8.13 10.41
N LEU A 120 -3.67 -8.13 9.12
CA LEU A 120 -4.22 -9.29 8.43
C LEU A 120 -3.31 -10.51 8.62
N SER A 121 -1.99 -10.35 8.48
CA SER A 121 -1.03 -11.44 8.69
C SER A 121 -1.01 -11.97 10.12
N ILE A 122 -1.13 -11.09 11.12
CA ILE A 122 -1.25 -11.46 12.55
C ILE A 122 -2.58 -12.18 12.79
N GLU A 123 -3.70 -11.58 12.37
CA GLU A 123 -5.06 -12.08 12.53
C GLU A 123 -5.19 -13.50 11.94
N ARG A 124 -4.59 -13.76 10.76
CA ARG A 124 -4.60 -15.09 10.14
C ARG A 124 -3.90 -16.15 10.98
N ASN A 125 -2.78 -15.82 11.60
CA ASN A 125 -2.11 -16.73 12.51
C ASN A 125 -2.99 -17.07 13.72
N ILE A 126 -3.63 -16.05 14.31
CA ILE A 126 -4.54 -16.23 15.45
C ILE A 126 -5.75 -17.08 15.05
N LEU A 127 -6.39 -16.79 13.92
CA LEU A 127 -7.57 -17.51 13.44
C LEU A 127 -7.31 -18.98 13.13
N ILE A 128 -6.14 -19.32 12.57
CA ILE A 128 -5.82 -20.69 12.17
C ILE A 128 -5.40 -21.54 13.37
N PHE A 129 -4.51 -21.03 14.22
CA PHE A 129 -3.93 -21.82 15.33
C PHE A 129 -4.63 -21.62 16.66
N HIS A 130 -5.26 -20.45 16.86
CA HIS A 130 -5.84 -20.05 18.14
C HIS A 130 -7.31 -19.62 18.01
N SER A 131 -8.07 -20.29 17.14
CA SER A 131 -9.50 -20.00 16.91
C SER A 131 -10.35 -19.96 18.18
N HIS A 132 -9.96 -20.67 19.24
CA HIS A 132 -10.64 -20.66 20.53
C HIS A 132 -10.57 -19.31 21.26
N ILE A 133 -9.50 -18.52 21.06
CA ILE A 133 -9.33 -17.18 21.65
C ILE A 133 -10.46 -16.27 21.17
N LEU A 134 -10.84 -16.37 19.89
CA LEU A 134 -11.87 -15.54 19.27
C LEU A 134 -13.30 -16.04 19.53
N ARG A 135 -13.52 -16.96 20.48
CA ARG A 135 -14.86 -17.49 20.78
C ARG A 135 -15.73 -16.47 21.51
N THR A 136 -15.16 -15.70 22.45
CA THR A 136 -15.92 -14.76 23.29
C THR A 136 -16.08 -13.39 22.61
N LYS A 137 -17.19 -12.70 22.89
CA LYS A 137 -17.44 -11.35 22.33
C LYS A 137 -16.34 -10.36 22.72
N ARG A 138 -15.89 -10.38 23.98
CA ARG A 138 -14.82 -9.50 24.50
C ARG A 138 -13.50 -9.73 23.76
N ALA A 139 -13.10 -10.99 23.56
CA ALA A 139 -11.88 -11.30 22.82
C ALA A 139 -11.98 -10.88 21.34
N LYS A 140 -13.16 -11.00 20.70
CA LYS A 140 -13.35 -10.45 19.35
C LYS A 140 -13.18 -8.94 19.32
N ILE A 141 -13.72 -8.20 20.28
CA ILE A 141 -13.54 -6.74 20.35
C ILE A 141 -12.05 -6.41 20.48
N LEU A 142 -11.34 -7.07 21.39
CA LEU A 142 -9.93 -6.78 21.68
C LEU A 142 -8.98 -7.20 20.56
N PHE A 143 -9.15 -8.40 19.99
CA PHE A 143 -8.19 -8.96 19.03
C PHE A 143 -8.57 -8.78 17.57
N HIS A 144 -9.78 -8.29 17.27
CA HIS A 144 -10.24 -8.05 15.90
C HIS A 144 -10.63 -6.61 15.64
N TYR A 145 -11.62 -6.09 16.38
CA TYR A 145 -12.17 -4.77 16.08
C TYR A 145 -11.27 -3.62 16.56
N CYS A 146 -10.65 -3.74 17.73
CA CYS A 146 -9.75 -2.71 18.26
C CYS A 146 -8.51 -2.49 17.38
N PRO A 147 -7.80 -3.53 16.91
CA PRO A 147 -6.66 -3.34 16.01
C PRO A 147 -7.07 -2.76 14.65
N ILE A 148 -8.22 -3.17 14.10
CA ILE A 148 -8.75 -2.57 12.87
C ILE A 148 -9.03 -1.08 13.06
N LEU A 149 -9.71 -0.72 14.16
CA LEU A 149 -10.00 0.67 14.46
C LEU A 149 -8.71 1.49 14.63
N PHE A 150 -7.71 0.92 15.31
CA PHE A 150 -6.38 1.51 15.40
C PHE A 150 -5.76 1.71 14.02
N CYS A 151 -5.72 0.68 13.16
CA CYS A 151 -5.18 0.80 11.79
C CYS A 151 -5.87 1.89 10.96
N LEU A 152 -7.17 2.13 11.17
CA LEU A 152 -7.95 3.12 10.43
C LEU A 152 -7.81 4.54 10.98
N LEU A 153 -7.76 4.71 12.30
CA LEU A 153 -7.75 6.03 12.93
C LEU A 153 -6.34 6.58 13.15
N PHE A 154 -5.37 5.72 13.48
CA PHE A 154 -4.03 6.16 13.85
C PHE A 154 -3.32 6.94 12.73
N PRO A 155 -3.23 6.45 11.47
CA PRO A 155 -2.47 7.17 10.44
C PRO A 155 -3.06 8.54 10.09
N PRO A 156 -4.39 8.70 9.86
CA PRO A 156 -4.97 10.02 9.63
C PRO A 156 -4.71 11.01 10.76
N LEU A 157 -4.81 10.57 12.02
CA LEU A 157 -4.55 11.42 13.19
C LEU A 157 -3.08 11.82 13.30
N PHE A 158 -2.17 10.86 13.08
CA PHE A 158 -0.73 11.11 13.05
C PHE A 158 -0.37 12.15 11.99
N TYR A 159 -0.85 11.99 10.76
CA TYR A 159 -0.54 12.92 9.67
C TYR A 159 -1.28 14.25 9.78
N ILE A 160 -2.44 14.31 10.46
CA ILE A 160 -3.04 15.60 10.84
C ILE A 160 -2.08 16.38 11.74
N GLY A 161 -1.58 15.71 12.79
CA GLY A 161 -0.61 16.31 13.72
C GLY A 161 0.69 16.72 13.03
N ALA A 162 1.26 15.83 12.22
CA ALA A 162 2.56 16.04 11.59
C ALA A 162 2.54 17.11 10.47
N ILE A 163 1.46 17.21 9.68
CA ILE A 163 1.40 18.10 8.52
C ILE A 163 0.77 19.46 8.88
N PHE A 164 -0.30 19.48 9.69
CA PHE A 164 -1.06 20.70 9.96
C PHE A 164 -0.75 21.35 11.31
N LEU A 165 -0.38 20.58 12.34
CA LEU A 165 -0.19 21.10 13.71
C LEU A 165 1.27 21.31 14.09
N TYR A 166 2.21 20.62 13.44
CA TYR A 166 3.62 20.75 13.74
C TYR A 166 4.14 22.14 13.32
N PRO A 167 4.84 22.89 14.20
CA PRO A 167 5.19 24.29 13.98
C PRO A 167 6.36 24.45 12.99
N CYS A 168 6.13 24.14 11.72
CA CYS A 168 7.02 24.48 10.63
C CYS A 168 6.25 25.00 9.43
N THR A 169 6.90 25.87 8.66
CA THR A 169 6.36 26.37 7.40
C THR A 169 6.61 25.33 6.31
N ASN A 170 5.55 24.83 5.69
CA ASN A 170 5.68 23.94 4.54
C ASN A 170 6.12 24.75 3.32
N HIS A 171 7.18 24.31 2.65
CA HIS A 171 7.62 24.85 1.37
C HIS A 171 7.29 23.84 0.27
N TYR A 172 6.21 24.11 -0.46
CA TYR A 172 5.74 23.23 -1.51
C TYR A 172 6.38 23.57 -2.86
N ASP A 173 6.83 22.54 -3.56
CA ASP A 173 7.33 22.64 -4.94
C ASP A 173 6.32 21.97 -5.87
N TYR A 174 5.51 22.79 -6.54
CA TYR A 174 4.46 22.33 -7.45
C TYR A 174 5.01 21.67 -8.73
N THR A 175 6.33 21.67 -8.95
CA THR A 175 6.96 20.94 -10.05
C THR A 175 7.30 19.50 -9.70
N LYS A 176 7.07 19.08 -8.45
CA LYS A 176 7.35 17.74 -7.94
C LYS A 176 6.09 17.00 -7.55
N LEU A 177 6.15 15.67 -7.67
CA LEU A 177 5.07 14.78 -7.23
C LEU A 177 4.81 14.97 -5.73
N LEU A 178 3.53 14.99 -5.33
CA LEU A 178 3.09 15.27 -3.95
C LEU A 178 3.54 16.64 -3.41
N CYS A 179 3.88 17.59 -4.29
CA CYS A 179 4.34 18.91 -3.90
C CYS A 179 5.60 18.94 -3.02
N THR A 180 6.45 17.91 -3.05
CA THR A 180 7.57 17.68 -2.10
C THR A 180 7.14 17.19 -0.73
N SER A 181 8.09 16.58 -0.01
CA SER A 181 7.94 16.09 1.34
C SER A 181 7.51 17.21 2.31
N PRO A 182 6.54 16.96 3.21
CA PRO A 182 6.14 17.89 4.27
C PRO A 182 7.30 18.33 5.17
N CYS A 183 7.22 19.52 5.76
CA CYS A 183 8.33 20.11 6.52
C CYS A 183 8.71 19.33 7.79
N TYR A 184 7.83 18.48 8.34
CA TYR A 184 8.19 17.63 9.48
C TYR A 184 9.34 16.67 9.16
N PHE A 185 9.53 16.29 7.89
CA PHE A 185 10.65 15.45 7.47
C PHE A 185 12.01 16.12 7.66
N SER A 186 12.07 17.45 7.72
CA SER A 186 13.31 18.17 8.03
C SER A 186 13.77 17.95 9.47
N ASN A 187 12.85 17.61 10.39
CA ASN A 187 13.20 17.21 11.74
C ASN A 187 13.49 15.70 11.78
N LYS A 188 14.76 15.35 12.05
CA LYS A 188 15.22 13.95 12.15
C LYS A 188 14.38 13.11 13.11
N TYR A 189 13.90 13.67 14.21
CA TYR A 189 13.09 12.94 15.19
C TYR A 189 11.75 12.49 14.59
N TRP A 190 11.01 13.41 13.97
CA TRP A 190 9.72 13.10 13.35
C TRP A 190 9.87 12.24 12.09
N ALA A 191 10.89 12.52 11.29
CA ALA A 191 11.25 11.67 10.15
C ALA A 191 11.55 10.23 10.58
N ASN A 192 12.29 10.03 11.67
CA ASN A 192 12.58 8.70 12.22
C ASN A 192 11.32 8.00 12.75
N ILE A 193 10.43 8.73 13.43
CA ILE A 193 9.18 8.14 13.89
C ILE A 193 8.37 7.62 12.69
N ASP A 194 8.21 8.46 11.67
CA ASP A 194 7.43 8.09 10.49
C ASP A 194 8.08 6.91 9.73
N LEU A 195 9.38 6.98 9.51
CA LEU A 195 10.12 5.95 8.81
C LEU A 195 10.11 4.63 9.59
N TYR A 196 10.50 4.62 10.87
CA TYR A 196 10.60 3.38 11.63
C TYR A 196 9.26 2.81 12.05
N PHE A 197 8.39 3.62 12.66
CA PHE A 197 7.15 3.12 13.26
C PHE A 197 6.02 2.96 12.26
N ASN A 198 5.83 3.92 11.35
CA ASN A 198 4.72 3.85 10.41
C ASN A 198 5.05 2.97 9.19
N ASN A 199 6.32 2.95 8.75
CA ASN A 199 6.71 2.21 7.55
C ASN A 199 7.43 0.90 7.88
N TYR A 200 8.60 0.93 8.52
CA TYR A 200 9.44 -0.25 8.68
C TYR A 200 8.84 -1.34 9.57
N ILE A 201 8.32 -1.00 10.75
CA ILE A 201 7.78 -2.00 11.68
C ILE A 201 6.65 -2.80 11.03
N PRO A 202 5.61 -2.18 10.42
CA PRO A 202 4.57 -2.92 9.71
C PRO A 202 5.12 -3.74 8.54
N LEU A 203 6.07 -3.19 7.78
CA LEU A 203 6.69 -3.86 6.65
C LEU A 203 7.44 -5.14 7.07
N PHE A 204 8.11 -5.14 8.23
CA PHE A 204 8.79 -6.32 8.78
C PHE A 204 7.84 -7.31 9.48
N ILE A 205 6.78 -6.84 10.12
CA ILE A 205 5.76 -7.70 10.73
C ILE A 205 5.13 -8.62 9.68
N ILE A 206 4.87 -8.10 8.48
CA ILE A 206 4.24 -8.85 7.37
C ILE A 206 4.98 -10.17 7.07
N PRO A 207 6.26 -10.21 6.66
CA PRO A 207 6.96 -11.45 6.35
C PRO A 207 7.20 -12.34 7.57
N ILE A 208 7.39 -11.78 8.77
CA ILE A 208 7.59 -12.58 9.99
C ILE A 208 6.34 -13.42 10.26
N PHE A 209 5.16 -12.79 10.24
CA PHE A 209 3.90 -13.52 10.48
C PHE A 209 3.49 -14.38 9.29
N CYS A 210 3.75 -13.98 8.05
CA CYS A 210 3.54 -14.82 6.87
C CYS A 210 4.44 -16.07 6.89
N GLY A 211 5.72 -15.92 7.25
CA GLY A 211 6.68 -17.00 7.39
C GLY A 211 6.28 -17.97 8.50
N LYS A 212 5.93 -17.44 9.68
CA LYS A 212 5.41 -18.23 10.81
C LYS A 212 4.16 -19.02 10.40
N LEU A 213 3.23 -18.39 9.68
CA LEU A 213 2.02 -19.03 9.19
C LEU A 213 2.35 -20.20 8.26
N TYR A 214 3.25 -19.95 7.30
CA TYR A 214 3.69 -20.95 6.33
C TYR A 214 4.37 -22.15 7.00
N ILE A 215 5.32 -21.90 7.90
CA ILE A 215 6.05 -22.92 8.66
C ILE A 215 5.07 -23.78 9.48
N ASN A 216 4.18 -23.14 10.23
CA ASN A 216 3.22 -23.86 11.07
C ASN A 216 2.25 -24.72 10.23
N VAL A 217 1.87 -24.26 9.04
CA VAL A 217 1.02 -25.02 8.11
C VAL A 217 1.75 -26.24 7.54
N ILE A 218 3.06 -26.15 7.31
CA ILE A 218 3.89 -27.31 6.95
C ILE A 218 3.96 -28.31 8.11
N PHE A 219 4.25 -27.86 9.33
CA PHE A 219 4.34 -28.75 10.49
C PHE A 219 3.01 -29.42 10.84
N GLN A 220 1.90 -28.70 10.71
CA GLN A 220 0.56 -29.24 10.99
C GLN A 220 -0.06 -30.00 9.82
N ARG A 221 0.70 -30.23 8.73
CA ARG A 221 0.22 -30.91 7.52
C ARG A 221 -0.48 -32.23 7.83
N ARG A 222 0.08 -33.06 8.72
CA ARG A 222 -0.49 -34.38 9.07
C ARG A 222 -1.88 -34.27 9.72
N ARG A 223 -2.05 -33.35 10.69
CA ARG A 223 -3.34 -33.13 11.37
C ARG A 223 -4.37 -32.48 10.44
N LEU A 224 -3.96 -31.53 9.60
CA LEU A 224 -4.85 -30.84 8.67
C LEU A 224 -5.24 -31.70 7.46
N GLN A 225 -4.42 -32.69 7.07
CA GLN A 225 -4.72 -33.63 5.99
C GLN A 225 -5.95 -34.50 6.29
N GLN A 226 -6.19 -34.84 7.56
CA GLN A 226 -7.42 -35.52 7.98
C GLN A 226 -8.68 -34.69 7.62
N GLN A 227 -8.55 -33.37 7.53
CA GLN A 227 -9.60 -32.44 7.09
C GLN A 227 -9.30 -31.88 5.68
N ARG A 228 -9.17 -32.76 4.67
CA ARG A 228 -8.77 -32.44 3.28
C ARG A 228 -9.44 -31.18 2.69
N ARG A 229 -10.74 -30.97 2.96
CA ARG A 229 -11.48 -29.78 2.49
C ARG A 229 -11.00 -28.48 3.16
N LYS A 230 -10.77 -28.50 4.47
CA LYS A 230 -10.27 -27.34 5.23
C LYS A 230 -8.84 -27.00 4.80
N TRP A 231 -7.98 -28.01 4.69
CA TRP A 231 -6.59 -27.85 4.21
C TRP A 231 -6.50 -27.16 2.83
N ARG A 232 -7.29 -27.62 1.84
CA ARG A 232 -7.28 -27.01 0.49
C ARG A 232 -7.67 -25.54 0.51
N ARG A 233 -8.61 -25.16 1.38
CA ARG A 233 -9.05 -23.76 1.53
C ARG A 233 -7.95 -22.92 2.18
N ASP A 234 -7.39 -23.41 3.28
CA ASP A 234 -6.40 -22.66 4.07
C ASP A 234 -5.09 -22.50 3.28
N ARG A 235 -4.65 -23.53 2.52
CA ARG A 235 -3.50 -23.43 1.60
C ARG A 235 -3.66 -22.32 0.55
N LYS A 236 -4.83 -22.19 -0.07
CA LYS A 236 -5.08 -21.14 -1.07
C LYS A 236 -5.02 -19.75 -0.45
N MET A 237 -5.58 -19.60 0.75
CA MET A 237 -5.55 -18.33 1.50
C MET A 237 -4.13 -17.95 1.94
N ILE A 238 -3.31 -18.93 2.32
CA ILE A 238 -1.91 -18.70 2.68
C ILE A 238 -1.09 -18.31 1.45
N LEU A 239 -1.31 -19.00 0.32
CA LEU A 239 -0.67 -18.62 -0.94
C LEU A 239 -1.04 -17.19 -1.36
N GLN A 240 -2.31 -16.81 -1.19
CA GLN A 240 -2.76 -15.43 -1.40
C GLN A 240 -1.95 -14.44 -0.56
N LEU A 241 -1.92 -14.68 0.75
CA LEU A 241 -1.29 -13.79 1.70
C LEU A 241 0.21 -13.68 1.42
N TRP A 242 0.86 -14.78 1.02
CA TRP A 242 2.27 -14.80 0.67
C TRP A 242 2.54 -14.00 -0.60
N ILE A 243 1.77 -14.18 -1.68
CA ILE A 243 1.92 -13.40 -2.92
C ILE A 243 1.77 -11.90 -2.63
N VAL A 244 0.73 -11.51 -1.88
CA VAL A 244 0.52 -10.11 -1.49
C VAL A 244 1.65 -9.62 -0.60
N SER A 245 2.08 -10.39 0.40
CA SER A 245 3.19 -10.06 1.30
C SER A 245 4.50 -9.80 0.54
N THR A 246 4.85 -10.67 -0.41
CA THR A 246 6.03 -10.50 -1.25
C THR A 246 5.91 -9.25 -2.11
N LEU A 247 4.73 -8.97 -2.66
CA LEU A 247 4.49 -7.75 -3.43
C LEU A 247 4.70 -6.49 -2.57
N TYR A 248 4.19 -6.46 -1.34
CA TYR A 248 4.42 -5.34 -0.41
C TYR A 248 5.91 -5.16 -0.13
N LEU A 249 6.65 -6.23 0.16
CA LEU A 249 8.10 -6.15 0.39
C LEU A 249 8.85 -5.63 -0.83
N CYS A 250 8.61 -6.22 -2.00
CA CYS A 250 9.31 -5.83 -3.23
C CYS A 250 9.06 -4.37 -3.61
N MET A 251 7.84 -3.87 -3.41
CA MET A 251 7.46 -2.52 -3.82
C MET A 251 7.85 -1.45 -2.78
N TRP A 252 7.80 -1.76 -1.48
CA TRP A 252 8.13 -0.79 -0.42
C TRP A 252 9.63 -0.76 -0.07
N MET A 253 10.31 -1.91 -0.05
CA MET A 253 11.70 -1.99 0.42
C MET A 253 12.67 -1.04 -0.30
N PRO A 254 12.62 -0.87 -1.65
CA PRO A 254 13.55 0.02 -2.34
C PRO A 254 13.45 1.47 -1.86
N LEU A 255 12.23 1.97 -1.69
CA LEU A 255 11.98 3.33 -1.19
C LEU A 255 12.47 3.50 0.25
N GLN A 256 12.25 2.50 1.10
CA GLN A 256 12.64 2.57 2.51
C GLN A 256 14.17 2.51 2.67
N ILE A 257 14.85 1.59 1.97
CA ILE A 257 16.31 1.46 2.00
C ILE A 257 16.97 2.77 1.54
N THR A 258 16.51 3.35 0.44
CA THR A 258 17.05 4.62 -0.05
C THR A 258 16.80 5.78 0.90
N ALA A 259 15.61 5.85 1.52
CA ALA A 259 15.31 6.85 2.53
C ALA A 259 16.24 6.78 3.76
N ILE A 260 16.57 5.58 4.26
CA ILE A 260 17.55 5.41 5.36
C ILE A 260 18.94 5.90 4.92
N VAL A 261 19.41 5.48 3.74
CA VAL A 261 20.74 5.88 3.26
C VAL A 261 20.81 7.40 3.08
N CYS A 262 19.74 8.03 2.59
CA CYS A 262 19.64 9.48 2.48
C CYS A 262 19.70 10.18 3.84
N LEU A 263 19.03 9.62 4.84
CA LEU A 263 18.92 10.25 6.16
C LEU A 263 20.21 10.17 6.99
N TYR A 264 20.97 9.08 6.86
CA TYR A 264 22.13 8.81 7.71
C TYR A 264 23.48 8.94 7.01
N TRP A 265 23.55 8.71 5.70
CA TRP A 265 24.83 8.56 5.00
C TRP A 265 25.07 9.64 3.96
N ASN A 266 24.16 9.81 3.01
CA ASN A 266 24.31 10.76 1.91
C ASN A 266 22.94 11.22 1.41
N SER A 267 22.57 12.47 1.71
CA SER A 267 21.29 13.09 1.36
C SER A 267 20.97 13.11 -0.14
N SER A 268 21.98 12.98 -0.99
CA SER A 268 21.84 12.99 -2.46
C SER A 268 21.81 11.58 -3.06
N PHE A 269 21.98 10.53 -2.26
CA PHE A 269 22.05 9.16 -2.75
C PHE A 269 20.75 8.73 -3.43
N LEU A 270 20.78 8.54 -4.75
CA LEU A 270 19.64 8.12 -5.56
C LEU A 270 18.39 9.02 -5.40
N LEU A 271 18.54 10.27 -4.97
CA LEU A 271 17.41 11.19 -4.77
C LEU A 271 16.56 11.33 -6.04
N GLN A 272 17.21 11.43 -7.21
CA GLN A 272 16.51 11.49 -8.50
C GLN A 272 15.72 10.20 -8.79
N ALA A 273 16.33 9.03 -8.57
CA ALA A 273 15.65 7.75 -8.79
C ALA A 273 14.49 7.54 -7.81
N GLN A 274 14.62 8.05 -6.58
CA GLN A 274 13.58 8.00 -5.57
C GLN A 274 12.35 8.79 -6.04
N ILE A 275 12.55 10.05 -6.43
CA ILE A 275 11.50 10.97 -6.91
C ILE A 275 10.85 10.43 -8.20
N ASP A 276 11.65 9.97 -9.15
CA ASP A 276 11.14 9.55 -10.44
C ASP A 276 10.45 8.19 -10.41
N TYR A 277 10.96 7.22 -9.66
CA TYR A 277 10.55 5.82 -9.77
C TYR A 277 10.05 5.23 -8.46
N MET A 278 10.84 5.32 -7.39
CA MET A 278 10.57 4.54 -6.17
C MET A 278 9.29 4.98 -5.44
N TYR A 279 8.96 6.28 -5.47
CA TYR A 279 7.68 6.77 -4.93
C TYR A 279 6.45 6.18 -5.63
N LEU A 280 6.59 5.69 -6.88
CA LEU A 280 5.49 5.11 -7.66
C LEU A 280 5.32 3.60 -7.42
N PHE A 281 6.31 2.92 -6.83
CA PHE A 281 6.23 1.48 -6.61
C PHE A 281 5.05 1.05 -5.72
N PRO A 282 4.74 1.72 -4.60
CA PRO A 282 3.56 1.38 -3.79
C PRO A 282 2.23 1.44 -4.55
N TYR A 283 2.12 2.26 -5.61
CA TYR A 283 0.89 2.36 -6.40
C TYR A 283 0.54 1.04 -7.10
N PHE A 284 1.55 0.27 -7.53
CA PHE A 284 1.34 -1.05 -8.13
C PHE A 284 0.66 -2.03 -7.18
N ILE A 285 0.88 -1.90 -5.86
CA ILE A 285 0.23 -2.76 -4.88
C ILE A 285 -1.29 -2.60 -4.97
N HIS A 286 -1.77 -1.36 -4.94
CA HIS A 286 -3.21 -1.07 -4.97
C HIS A 286 -3.87 -1.45 -6.29
N ILE A 287 -3.14 -1.32 -7.40
CA ILE A 287 -3.58 -1.73 -8.75
C ILE A 287 -3.68 -3.26 -8.85
N ILE A 288 -2.66 -3.99 -8.39
CA ILE A 288 -2.57 -5.45 -8.57
C ILE A 288 -3.46 -6.19 -7.55
N TYR A 289 -3.72 -5.59 -6.38
CA TYR A 289 -4.47 -6.21 -5.29
C TYR A 289 -5.82 -6.85 -5.69
N PRO A 290 -6.75 -6.16 -6.38
CA PRO A 290 -8.02 -6.76 -6.77
C PRO A 290 -7.87 -7.93 -7.75
N PHE A 291 -6.85 -7.94 -8.61
CA PHE A 291 -6.58 -9.10 -9.48
C PHE A 291 -6.18 -10.34 -8.68
N ILE A 292 -5.27 -10.16 -7.71
CA ILE A 292 -4.85 -11.26 -6.81
C ILE A 292 -6.08 -11.79 -6.06
N LEU A 293 -6.93 -10.89 -5.55
CA LEU A 293 -8.16 -11.28 -4.86
C LEU A 293 -9.09 -12.09 -5.77
N LEU A 294 -9.38 -11.61 -6.99
CA LEU A 294 -10.30 -12.27 -7.90
C LEU A 294 -9.79 -13.61 -8.42
N PHE A 295 -8.51 -13.69 -8.81
CA PHE A 295 -7.88 -14.92 -9.28
C PHE A 295 -8.08 -16.06 -8.28
N LEU A 296 -7.89 -15.75 -6.99
CA LEU A 296 -7.91 -16.74 -5.93
C LEU A 296 -9.33 -17.13 -5.50
N ILE A 297 -10.30 -16.22 -5.62
CA ILE A 297 -11.69 -16.59 -5.39
C ILE A 297 -12.31 -17.32 -6.59
N SER A 298 -11.93 -17.01 -7.84
CA SER A 298 -12.40 -17.72 -9.04
C SER A 298 -12.05 -19.22 -8.99
N ALA A 299 -10.82 -19.54 -8.56
CA ALA A 299 -10.35 -20.91 -8.35
C ALA A 299 -11.16 -21.71 -7.29
N LYS A 300 -12.07 -21.08 -6.52
CA LYS A 300 -12.95 -21.75 -5.55
C LYS A 300 -14.26 -22.22 -6.18
N ASN A 301 -14.78 -21.50 -7.17
CA ASN A 301 -16.08 -21.78 -7.77
C ASN A 301 -16.00 -22.96 -8.76
N VAL A 302 -14.92 -23.04 -9.54
CA VAL A 302 -14.66 -24.16 -10.47
C VAL A 302 -14.72 -25.51 -9.75
N HIS A 303 -14.16 -25.60 -8.54
CA HIS A 303 -14.15 -26.84 -7.76
C HIS A 303 -15.52 -27.24 -7.20
N ARG A 304 -16.45 -26.29 -7.01
CA ARG A 304 -17.82 -26.58 -6.54
C ARG A 304 -18.71 -27.07 -7.67
N THR A 305 -18.49 -26.58 -8.88
CA THR A 305 -19.24 -27.01 -10.06
C THR A 305 -18.86 -28.45 -10.44
N ILE A 306 -17.56 -28.79 -10.41
CA ILE A 306 -17.09 -30.16 -10.69
C ILE A 306 -17.67 -31.18 -9.70
N ASN A 307 -17.70 -30.85 -8.40
CA ASN A 307 -18.26 -31.74 -7.37
C ASN A 307 -19.80 -31.84 -7.36
N ARG A 308 -20.51 -31.07 -8.20
CA ARG A 308 -21.96 -31.20 -8.40
C ARG A 308 -22.31 -31.98 -9.67
N LEU A 309 -21.32 -32.20 -10.53
CA LEU A 309 -21.48 -32.87 -11.83
C LEU A 309 -20.96 -34.31 -11.84
N GLY A 310 -20.38 -34.80 -10.73
CA GLY A 310 -19.99 -36.19 -10.53
C GLY A 310 -20.37 -36.65 -9.14
#